data_AF-A0A1S8DDY9-F1
#
_entry.id   AF-A0A1S8DDY9-F1
#
_cell.length_a   1.000
_cell.length_b   1.000
_cell.length_c   1.000
_cell.angle_alpha   90.00
_cell.angle_beta   90.00
_cell.angle_gamma   90.00
#
_symmetry.space_group_name_H-M   'P 1'
#
loop_
_entity.id
_entity.type
_entity.pdbx_description
1 polymer ?
#
loop_
_entity_poly.entity_id
_entity_poly.type
_entity_poly.pdbx_seq_one_letter_code
_entity_poly.pdbx_strand_id
1 'polypeptide(L)'
;YVLGKDEGGRHTPFFKGYRPQFYFRTTDVTGSCELPEGVEMVMPGDNVKLDVTLIAPIAMEDGLRFAIREGGRTVGAGVVAKIIE
;
A
#
# COMPACT_ATOMS: atom_id res chain seq x y z
N TYR A 1 5.00 -4.43 3.30
CA TYR A 1 4.99 -4.50 4.77
C TYR A 1 3.98 -3.51 5.32
N VAL A 2 3.11 -3.95 6.21
CA VAL A 2 2.12 -3.09 6.88
C VAL A 2 2.66 -2.75 8.26
N LEU A 3 2.79 -1.47 8.59
CA LEU A 3 3.35 -1.05 9.88
C LEU A 3 2.37 -1.37 11.02
N GLY A 4 2.91 -1.96 12.07
CA GLY A 4 2.22 -2.24 13.31
C GLY A 4 1.95 -1.00 14.16
N LYS A 5 1.16 -1.18 15.21
CA LYS A 5 0.85 -0.12 16.20
C LYS A 5 2.12 0.46 16.83
N ASP A 6 3.07 -0.38 17.21
CA ASP A 6 4.29 0.05 17.91
C ASP A 6 5.24 0.84 17.00
N GLU A 7 5.04 0.75 15.69
CA GLU A 7 5.75 1.52 14.66
C GLU A 7 4.97 2.79 14.23
N GLY A 8 3.84 3.08 14.87
CA GLY A 8 2.97 4.21 14.54
C GLY A 8 2.05 3.98 13.34
N GLY A 9 1.92 2.74 12.88
CA GLY A 9 1.06 2.33 11.78
C GLY A 9 -0.38 2.03 12.20
N ARG A 10 -0.94 0.94 11.66
CA ARG A 10 -2.34 0.57 11.92
C ARG A 10 -2.49 -0.18 13.24
N HIS A 11 -3.63 0.02 13.89
CA HIS A 11 -4.06 -0.76 15.05
C HIS A 11 -4.98 -1.93 14.65
N THR A 12 -5.68 -1.79 13.53
CA THR A 12 -6.68 -2.72 13.05
C THR A 12 -6.35 -3.16 11.62
N PRO A 13 -6.80 -4.37 11.21
CA PRO A 13 -6.60 -4.83 9.84
C PRO A 13 -7.26 -3.91 8.81
N PHE A 14 -6.86 -4.05 7.55
CA PHE A 14 -7.63 -3.57 6.42
C PHE A 14 -8.15 -4.74 5.59
N PHE A 15 -9.22 -4.47 4.83
CA PHE A 15 -9.97 -5.46 4.08
C PHE A 15 -9.95 -5.14 2.58
N LYS A 16 -10.60 -5.98 1.77
CA LYS A 16 -10.87 -5.70 0.36
C LYS A 16 -11.53 -4.32 0.18
N GLY A 17 -11.18 -3.61 -0.89
CA GLY A 17 -11.64 -2.24 -1.15
C GLY A 17 -10.82 -1.15 -0.45
N TYR A 18 -9.73 -1.52 0.21
CA TYR A 18 -8.80 -0.57 0.83
C TYR A 18 -8.23 0.41 -0.19
N ARG A 19 -8.42 1.71 0.08
CA ARG A 19 -8.10 2.83 -0.83
C ARG A 19 -7.22 3.91 -0.17
N PRO A 20 -5.93 3.63 0.10
CA PRO A 20 -5.02 4.60 0.72
C PRO A 20 -4.40 5.56 -0.30
N GLN A 21 -3.55 6.47 0.21
CA GLN A 21 -2.63 7.26 -0.59
C GLN A 21 -1.29 6.53 -0.70
N PHE A 22 -0.73 6.49 -1.91
CA PHE A 22 0.60 5.96 -2.20
C PHE A 22 1.53 7.14 -2.43
N TYR A 23 2.57 7.22 -1.61
CA TYR A 23 3.59 8.26 -1.69
C TYR A 23 4.77 7.74 -2.49
N PHE A 24 4.92 8.29 -3.70
CA PHE A 24 6.05 8.03 -4.59
C PHE A 24 6.94 9.27 -4.64
N ARG A 25 8.15 9.18 -4.07
CA ARG A 25 9.16 10.24 -4.01
C ARG A 25 8.66 11.55 -3.39
N THR A 26 7.88 12.34 -4.12
CA THR A 26 7.36 13.67 -3.74
C THR A 26 5.84 13.78 -3.91
N THR A 27 5.17 12.75 -4.41
CA THR A 27 3.76 12.83 -4.84
C THR A 27 2.92 11.78 -4.11
N ASP A 28 1.78 12.22 -3.56
CA ASP A 28 0.72 11.32 -3.07
C ASP A 28 -0.30 11.09 -4.18
N VAL A 29 -0.65 9.82 -4.43
CA VAL A 29 -1.72 9.43 -5.35
C VAL A 29 -2.61 8.38 -4.70
N THR A 30 -3.92 8.54 -4.75
CA THR A 30 -4.83 7.52 -4.24
C THR A 30 -4.77 6.28 -5.12
N GLY A 31 -4.82 5.09 -4.51
CA GLY A 31 -4.92 3.83 -5.24
C GLY A 31 -5.86 2.86 -4.57
N SER A 32 -6.41 1.92 -5.32
CA SER A 32 -7.17 0.78 -4.80
C SER A 32 -6.27 -0.45 -4.70
N CYS A 33 -6.35 -1.16 -3.58
CA CYS A 33 -5.64 -2.41 -3.37
C CYS A 33 -6.56 -3.61 -3.62
N GLU A 34 -6.08 -4.57 -4.39
CA GLU A 34 -6.64 -5.91 -4.49
C GLU A 34 -5.80 -6.87 -3.66
N LEU A 35 -6.48 -7.63 -2.79
CA LEU A 35 -5.84 -8.65 -1.97
C LEU A 35 -5.70 -9.95 -2.76
N PRO A 36 -4.67 -10.77 -2.50
CA PRO A 36 -4.54 -12.09 -3.10
C PRO A 36 -5.78 -12.97 -2.85
N GLU A 37 -6.00 -13.93 -3.75
CA GLU A 37 -7.09 -14.89 -3.60
C GLU A 37 -7.01 -15.63 -2.25
N GLY A 38 -8.16 -15.80 -1.59
CA GLY A 38 -8.24 -16.39 -0.25
C GLY A 38 -7.82 -15.46 0.90
N VAL A 39 -7.28 -14.28 0.64
CA VAL A 39 -6.95 -13.29 1.68
C VAL A 39 -8.12 -12.33 1.88
N GLU A 40 -8.77 -12.42 3.04
CA GLU A 40 -9.90 -11.55 3.40
C GLU A 40 -9.46 -10.23 4.03
N MET A 41 -8.36 -10.26 4.80
CA MET A 41 -7.84 -9.12 5.52
C MET A 41 -6.33 -9.20 5.69
N VAL A 42 -5.69 -8.06 5.90
CA VAL A 42 -4.25 -7.96 6.15
C VAL A 42 -4.03 -7.32 7.52
N MET A 43 -3.24 -7.97 8.37
CA MET A 43 -2.97 -7.51 9.72
C MET A 43 -1.81 -6.51 9.76
N PRO A 44 -1.80 -5.56 10.71
CA PRO A 44 -0.60 -4.77 10.98
C PRO A 44 0.57 -5.70 11.37
N GLY A 45 1.74 -5.49 10.75
CA GLY A 45 2.91 -6.37 10.86
C GLY A 45 3.08 -7.36 9.69
N ASP A 46 2.08 -7.53 8.83
CA ASP A 46 2.15 -8.50 7.74
C ASP A 46 3.01 -8.03 6.56
N ASN A 47 3.57 -9.03 5.87
CA ASN A 47 4.14 -8.87 4.53
C ASN A 47 3.22 -9.54 3.52
N VAL A 48 2.66 -8.75 2.60
CA VAL A 48 1.68 -9.18 1.61
C VAL A 48 2.05 -8.63 0.24
N LYS A 49 1.74 -9.39 -0.82
CA LYS A 49 1.75 -8.89 -2.20
C LYS A 49 0.37 -8.33 -2.53
N LEU A 50 0.32 -7.14 -3.11
CA LEU A 50 -0.92 -6.44 -3.43
C LEU A 50 -0.86 -6.01 -4.88
N ASP A 51 -1.95 -6.19 -5.60
CA ASP A 51 -2.15 -5.54 -6.88
C ASP A 51 -2.78 -4.17 -6.61
N VAL A 52 -2.23 -3.12 -7.22
CA VAL A 52 -2.59 -1.73 -6.92
C VAL A 52 -2.93 -1.00 -8.21
N THR A 53 -4.11 -0.39 -8.24
CA THR A 53 -4.54 0.51 -9.33
C THR A 53 -4.53 1.94 -8.84
N LEU A 54 -3.70 2.79 -9.45
CA LEU A 54 -3.62 4.21 -9.12
C LEU A 54 -4.68 5.02 -9.87
N ILE A 55 -5.27 6.04 -9.24
CA ILE A 55 -6.28 6.89 -9.89
C ILE A 55 -5.70 7.83 -10.95
N ALA A 56 -4.38 8.03 -10.93
CA ALA A 56 -3.64 8.87 -11.84
C ALA A 56 -2.30 8.21 -12.17
N PRO A 57 -1.78 8.39 -13.39
CA PRO A 57 -0.50 7.82 -13.79
C PRO A 57 0.65 8.41 -12.97
N ILE A 58 1.59 7.54 -12.58
CA ILE A 58 2.84 7.92 -11.92
C ILE A 58 3.99 7.28 -12.68
N ALA A 59 5.04 8.06 -12.93
CA ALA A 59 6.29 7.52 -13.45
C ALA A 59 6.93 6.60 -12.41
N MET A 60 7.07 5.32 -12.74
CA MET A 60 7.62 4.31 -11.85
C MET A 60 8.46 3.28 -12.62
N GLU A 61 9.28 2.55 -11.86
CA GLU A 61 10.15 1.47 -12.33
C GLU A 61 10.09 0.30 -11.35
N ASP A 62 10.36 -0.92 -11.81
CA ASP A 62 10.48 -2.07 -10.93
C ASP A 62 11.58 -1.82 -9.89
N GLY A 63 11.32 -2.15 -8.63
CA GLY A 63 12.20 -1.86 -7.51
C GLY A 63 12.02 -0.46 -6.88
N LEU A 64 11.17 0.40 -7.45
CA LEU A 64 10.86 1.69 -6.84
C LEU A 64 10.17 1.48 -5.48
N ARG A 65 10.72 2.12 -4.44
CA ARG A 65 10.12 2.11 -3.11
C ARG A 65 9.05 3.19 -2.97
N PHE A 66 8.01 2.88 -2.22
CA PHE A 66 6.92 3.80 -1.90
C PHE A 66 6.44 3.60 -0.47
N ALA A 67 5.74 4.61 0.06
CA ALA A 67 5.03 4.50 1.33
C ALA A 67 3.52 4.47 1.10
N ILE A 68 2.80 3.75 1.95
CA ILE A 68 1.33 3.77 2.01
C ILE A 68 0.94 4.69 3.15
N ARG A 69 0.04 5.64 2.88
CA ARG A 69 -0.35 6.69 3.80
C ARG A 69 -1.87 6.77 3.97
N GLU A 70 -2.27 7.03 5.21
CA GLU A 70 -3.65 7.29 5.61
C GLU A 70 -3.70 8.53 6.49
N GLY A 71 -4.50 9.54 6.11
CA GLY A 71 -4.62 10.78 6.90
C GLY A 71 -3.27 11.45 7.18
N GLY A 72 -2.32 11.36 6.23
CA GLY A 72 -0.97 11.91 6.35
C GLY A 72 0.02 11.04 7.15
N ARG A 73 -0.40 9.93 7.76
CA ARG A 73 0.46 8.99 8.50
C ARG A 73 0.91 7.83 7.63
N THR A 74 2.15 7.40 7.78
CA THR A 74 2.66 6.19 7.11
C THR A 74 2.14 4.95 7.81
N VAL A 75 1.46 4.08 7.06
CA VAL A 75 0.85 2.84 7.54
C VAL A 75 1.42 1.60 6.86
N GLY A 76 2.21 1.77 5.80
CA GLY A 76 2.87 0.68 5.10
C GLY A 76 4.08 1.16 4.32
N ALA A 77 4.95 0.21 4.00
CA ALA A 77 6.08 0.39 3.10
C ALA A 77 6.06 -0.70 2.03
N GLY A 78 6.32 -0.30 0.79
CA GLY A 78 6.26 -1.18 -0.37
C GLY A 78 7.39 -0.95 -1.35
N VAL A 79 7.55 -1.93 -2.23
CA VAL A 79 8.43 -1.89 -3.39
C VAL A 79 7.65 -2.37 -4.59
N VAL A 80 7.74 -1.65 -5.72
CA VAL A 80 7.10 -2.06 -6.97
C VAL A 80 7.77 -3.34 -7.44
N ALA A 81 7.03 -4.46 -7.43
CA ALA A 81 7.55 -5.75 -7.84
C ALA A 81 7.48 -5.95 -9.36
N LYS A 82 6.40 -5.47 -9.97
CA LYS A 82 6.16 -5.52 -11.41
C LYS A 82 5.11 -4.47 -11.78
N ILE A 83 5.31 -3.78 -12.89
CA ILE A 83 4.31 -2.88 -13.48
C ILE A 83 3.37 -3.69 -14.37
N ILE A 84 2.06 -3.51 -14.17
CA ILE A 84 0.96 -4.12 -14.93
C ILE A 84 -0.05 -3.03 -15.30
N GLU A 85 -0.70 -3.15 -16.46
CA GLU A 85 -1.69 -2.21 -17.00
C GLU A 85 -3.11 -2.82 -16.98
#